data_AF-A0A356EMF1-F1
#
_entry.id   AF-A0A356EMF1-F1
#
_cell.length_a   1.000
_cell.length_b   1.000
_cell.length_c   1.000
_cell.angle_alpha   90.00
_cell.angle_beta   90.00
_cell.angle_gamma   90.00
#
_symmetry.space_group_name_H-M   'P 1'
#
loop_
_entity.id
_entity.type
_entity.pdbx_description
1 polymer ?
#
loop_
_entity_poly.entity_id
_entity_poly.type
_entity_poly.pdbx_seq_one_letter_code
_entity_poly.pdbx_strand_id
1 'polypeptide(L)'
;MEVVKQQFQWAVQALAQPADVQLALFPPFVVVADELALDFDNWWKTFESNFGDSCSRQQRQVVAGLDQFLNEMSGPEKSELWLGPGCLNHPKWDEVRQLAADVLSTFGWPLDVPPLGRALYRRCESGKGKGDQSDC
;
A
#
# COMPACT_ATOMS: atom_id res chain seq x y z
N MET A 1 -5.18 -10.13 -18.72
CA MET A 1 -3.83 -9.55 -18.59
C MET A 1 -3.91 -8.07 -18.20
N GLU A 2 -4.70 -7.25 -18.89
CA GLU A 2 -4.85 -5.80 -18.58
C GLU A 2 -5.30 -5.47 -17.16
N VAL A 3 -6.10 -6.33 -16.53
CA VAL A 3 -6.48 -6.18 -15.12
C VAL A 3 -5.26 -6.16 -14.20
N VAL A 4 -4.25 -7.01 -14.43
CA VAL A 4 -3.05 -7.07 -13.58
C VAL A 4 -2.23 -5.79 -13.70
N LYS A 5 -2.03 -5.29 -14.92
CA LYS A 5 -1.37 -4.01 -15.17
C LYS A 5 -2.12 -2.85 -14.51
N GLN A 6 -3.44 -2.83 -14.64
CA GLN A 6 -4.28 -1.80 -14.04
C GLN A 6 -4.21 -1.80 -12.52
N GLN A 7 -4.21 -2.97 -11.90
CA GLN A 7 -4.13 -3.12 -10.45
C GLN A 7 -2.77 -2.69 -9.91
N PHE A 8 -1.68 -3.07 -10.59
CA PHE A 8 -0.36 -2.59 -10.21
C PHE A 8 -0.23 -1.07 -10.37
N GLN A 9 -0.75 -0.50 -11.46
CA GLN A 9 -0.82 0.95 -11.61
C GLN A 9 -1.59 1.60 -10.44
N TRP A 10 -2.74 1.06 -10.04
CA TRP A 10 -3.52 1.60 -8.93
C TRP A 10 -2.81 1.50 -7.57
N ALA A 11 -2.07 0.42 -7.33
CA ALA A 11 -1.27 0.27 -6.12
C ALA A 11 -0.15 1.33 -6.04
N VAL A 12 0.56 1.57 -7.16
CA VAL A 12 1.58 2.63 -7.23
C VAL A 12 0.94 4.02 -7.10
N GLN A 13 -0.19 4.25 -7.76
CA GLN A 13 -0.95 5.50 -7.62
C GLN A 13 -1.33 5.76 -6.17
N ALA A 14 -1.80 4.74 -5.43
CA ALA A 14 -2.13 4.88 -4.01
C ALA A 14 -0.92 5.30 -3.16
N LEU A 15 0.26 4.73 -3.40
CA LEU A 15 1.50 5.13 -2.71
C LEU A 15 1.92 6.58 -3.02
N ALA A 16 1.66 7.06 -4.24
CA ALA A 16 2.01 8.41 -4.65
C ALA A 16 1.05 9.50 -4.13
N GLN A 17 -0.09 9.12 -3.54
CA GLN A 17 -1.08 10.08 -3.06
C GLN A 17 -0.64 10.81 -1.77
N PRO A 18 -1.14 12.03 -1.52
CA PRO A 18 -1.02 12.71 -0.23
C PRO A 18 -1.64 11.89 0.92
N ALA A 19 -1.21 12.17 2.16
CA ALA A 19 -1.58 11.38 3.34
C ALA A 19 -3.10 11.30 3.58
N ASP A 20 -3.83 12.40 3.38
CA ASP A 20 -5.29 12.45 3.55
C ASP A 20 -6.03 11.58 2.52
N VAL A 21 -5.57 11.61 1.26
CA VAL A 21 -6.10 10.75 0.21
C VAL A 21 -5.75 9.28 0.48
N GLN A 22 -4.51 8.99 0.89
CA GLN A 22 -4.08 7.64 1.29
C GLN A 22 -4.98 7.06 2.39
N LEU A 23 -5.28 7.84 3.42
CA LEU A 23 -6.20 7.43 4.49
C LEU A 23 -7.63 7.16 3.99
N ALA A 24 -8.12 7.97 3.05
CA ALA A 24 -9.48 7.83 2.51
C ALA A 24 -9.66 6.61 1.59
N LEU A 25 -8.57 6.04 1.05
CA LEU A 25 -8.64 4.86 0.17
C LEU A 25 -9.03 3.57 0.90
N PHE A 26 -8.87 3.53 2.23
CA PHE A 26 -9.01 2.32 3.03
C PHE A 26 -10.03 2.49 4.16
N PRO A 27 -10.67 1.40 4.62
CA PRO A 27 -11.54 1.46 5.79
C PRO A 27 -10.77 1.90 7.06
N PRO A 28 -11.40 2.65 7.99
CA PRO A 28 -10.69 3.25 9.12
C PRO A 28 -10.19 2.26 10.19
N PHE A 29 -10.50 0.97 10.04
CA PHE A 29 -10.12 -0.07 11.01
C PHE A 29 -8.86 -0.85 10.62
N VAL A 30 -8.25 -0.55 9.47
CA VAL A 30 -7.01 -1.18 9.02
C VAL A 30 -5.80 -0.29 9.32
N VAL A 31 -4.61 -0.88 9.34
CA VAL A 31 -3.36 -0.12 9.38
C VAL A 31 -3.05 0.31 7.94
N VAL A 32 -3.46 1.53 7.59
CA VAL A 32 -3.41 2.03 6.19
C VAL A 32 -2.00 1.97 5.60
N ALA A 33 -0.98 2.30 6.39
CA ALA A 33 0.42 2.22 5.99
C ALA A 33 0.81 0.80 5.53
N ASP A 34 0.44 -0.22 6.31
CA ASP A 34 0.69 -1.62 5.97
C ASP A 34 -0.06 -2.02 4.71
N GLU A 35 -1.36 -1.66 4.62
CA GLU A 35 -2.19 -2.00 3.46
C GLU A 35 -1.66 -1.41 2.15
N LEU A 36 -1.13 -0.18 2.18
CA LEU A 36 -0.49 0.43 1.03
C LEU A 36 0.73 -0.36 0.55
N ALA A 37 1.60 -0.77 1.47
CA ALA A 37 2.79 -1.55 1.13
C ALA A 37 2.45 -2.98 0.68
N LEU A 38 1.47 -3.62 1.33
CA LEU A 38 1.01 -4.96 0.98
C LEU A 38 0.30 -5.00 -0.38
N ASP A 39 -0.54 -4.01 -0.71
CA ASP A 39 -1.21 -3.92 -2.02
C ASP A 39 -0.16 -3.75 -3.13
N PHE A 40 0.85 -2.90 -2.91
CA PHE A 40 1.97 -2.74 -3.84
C PHE A 40 2.77 -4.02 -4.05
N ASP A 41 3.24 -4.66 -2.97
CA ASP A 41 4.05 -5.89 -3.05
C ASP A 41 3.29 -7.03 -3.76
N ASN A 42 2.02 -7.22 -3.41
CA ASN A 42 1.17 -8.25 -4.01
C ASN A 42 0.98 -8.01 -5.53
N TRP A 43 0.68 -6.79 -5.93
CA TRP A 43 0.45 -6.48 -7.35
C TRP A 43 1.74 -6.38 -8.15
N TRP A 44 2.87 -5.99 -7.55
CA TRP A 44 4.16 -6.05 -8.20
C TRP A 44 4.54 -7.50 -8.52
N LYS A 45 4.47 -8.42 -7.56
CA LYS A 45 4.74 -9.86 -7.79
C LYS A 45 3.84 -10.44 -8.87
N THR A 46 2.57 -10.07 -8.85
CA THR A 46 1.60 -10.51 -9.87
C THR A 46 1.92 -9.91 -11.23
N PHE A 47 2.27 -8.63 -11.29
CA PHE A 47 2.64 -7.96 -12.54
C PHE A 47 3.94 -8.51 -13.12
N GLU A 48 4.98 -8.70 -12.30
CA GLU A 48 6.27 -9.21 -12.72
C GLU A 48 6.16 -10.63 -13.29
N SER A 49 5.38 -11.51 -12.65
CA SER A 49 5.17 -12.89 -13.16
C SER A 49 4.42 -12.95 -14.50
N ASN A 50 3.65 -11.91 -14.86
CA ASN A 50 2.89 -11.85 -16.10
C ASN A 50 3.56 -11.02 -17.19
N PHE A 51 4.33 -9.99 -16.83
CA PHE A 51 4.85 -8.98 -17.75
C PHE A 51 6.33 -8.67 -17.57
N GLY A 52 7.03 -9.40 -16.70
CA GLY A 52 8.44 -9.14 -16.37
C GLY A 52 9.33 -9.05 -17.60
N ASP A 53 9.21 -9.99 -18.55
CA ASP A 53 10.04 -10.00 -19.75
C ASP A 53 9.81 -8.78 -20.67
N SER A 54 8.65 -8.13 -20.53
CA SER A 54 8.32 -6.90 -21.26
C SER A 54 8.77 -5.62 -20.54
N CYS A 55 9.22 -5.72 -19.29
CA CYS A 55 9.67 -4.57 -18.52
C CYS A 55 11.09 -4.17 -18.93
N SER A 56 11.26 -2.88 -19.23
CA SER A 56 12.59 -2.33 -19.42
C SER A 56 13.43 -2.41 -18.13
N ARG A 57 14.76 -2.37 -18.28
CA ARG A 57 15.69 -2.31 -17.14
C ARG A 57 15.38 -1.13 -16.22
N GLN A 58 15.05 0.03 -16.79
CA GLN A 58 14.74 1.24 -16.03
C GLN A 58 13.47 1.06 -15.19
N GLN A 59 12.40 0.50 -15.78
CA GLN A 59 11.16 0.19 -15.05
C GLN A 59 11.40 -0.74 -13.86
N ARG A 60 12.21 -1.79 -14.05
CA ARG A 60 12.57 -2.70 -12.96
C ARG A 60 13.36 -2.01 -11.86
N GLN A 61 14.27 -1.11 -12.23
CA GLN A 61 15.11 -0.37 -11.27
C GLN A 61 14.29 0.57 -10.38
N VAL A 62 13.35 1.33 -10.95
CA VAL A 62 12.52 2.25 -10.15
C VAL A 62 11.58 1.51 -9.20
N VAL A 63 11.02 0.38 -9.64
CA VAL A 63 10.16 -0.45 -8.78
C VAL A 63 10.98 -1.11 -7.66
N ALA A 64 12.16 -1.64 -7.98
CA ALA A 64 13.06 -2.21 -6.98
C ALA A 64 13.53 -1.17 -5.95
N GLY A 65 13.75 0.08 -6.37
CA GLY A 65 14.11 1.17 -5.46
C GLY A 65 12.99 1.50 -4.47
N LEU A 66 11.75 1.56 -4.95
CA LEU A 66 10.57 1.75 -4.09
C LEU A 66 10.38 0.57 -3.11
N ASP A 67 10.46 -0.66 -3.61
CA ASP A 67 10.34 -1.88 -2.80
C ASP A 67 11.43 -1.96 -1.71
N GLN A 68 12.69 -1.72 -2.08
CA GLN A 68 13.80 -1.68 -1.14
C GLN A 68 13.55 -0.63 -0.04
N PHE A 69 13.08 0.56 -0.41
CA PHE A 69 12.84 1.63 0.54
C PHE A 69 11.72 1.28 1.55
N LEU A 70 10.62 0.67 1.09
CA LEU A 70 9.56 0.16 1.97
C LEU A 70 10.09 -0.92 2.92
N ASN A 71 10.95 -1.81 2.42
CA ASN A 71 11.61 -2.82 3.26
C ASN A 71 12.55 -2.19 4.30
N GLU A 72 13.29 -1.14 3.93
CA GLU A 72 14.16 -0.39 4.86
C GLU A 72 13.38 0.34 5.96
N MET A 73 12.13 0.74 5.69
CA MET A 73 11.23 1.30 6.71
C MET A 73 10.70 0.26 7.70
N SER A 74 10.84 -1.03 7.41
CA SER A 74 10.37 -2.11 8.28
C SER A 74 11.32 -2.37 9.46
N GLY A 75 10.82 -3.07 10.47
CA GLY A 75 11.55 -3.46 11.68
C GLY A 75 10.83 -3.02 12.96
N PRO A 76 10.94 -3.78 14.06
CA PRO A 76 10.29 -3.43 15.32
C PRO A 76 10.71 -2.05 15.86
N GLU A 77 11.94 -1.63 15.56
CA GLU A 77 12.51 -0.33 15.94
C GLU A 77 11.97 0.86 15.14
N LYS A 78 11.19 0.61 14.08
CA LYS A 78 10.60 1.62 13.19
C LYS A 78 9.07 1.55 13.16
N SER A 79 8.47 0.92 14.17
CA SER A 79 7.03 0.69 14.24
C SER A 79 6.19 1.97 14.10
N GLU A 80 6.73 3.12 14.50
CA GLU A 80 6.13 4.45 14.36
C GLU A 80 5.97 4.93 12.91
N LEU A 81 6.72 4.36 11.97
CA LEU A 81 6.55 4.64 10.53
C LEU A 81 5.29 3.98 9.97
N TRP A 82 4.76 2.99 10.66
CA TRP A 82 3.64 2.15 10.20
C TRP A 82 2.40 2.31 11.08
N LEU A 83 2.61 2.45 12.38
CA LEU A 83 1.56 2.47 13.39
C LEU A 83 1.33 3.88 13.93
N GLY A 84 0.07 4.13 14.27
CA GLY A 84 -0.33 5.31 15.04
C GLY A 84 -0.86 6.47 14.20
N PRO A 85 -1.53 7.44 14.86
CA PRO A 85 -2.08 8.59 14.19
C PRO A 85 -0.99 9.43 13.53
N GLY A 86 -1.07 9.61 12.22
CA GLY A 86 -0.17 10.48 11.48
C GLY A 86 1.14 9.85 11.02
N CYS A 87 1.31 8.52 11.08
CA CYS A 87 2.49 7.85 10.51
C CYS A 87 2.72 8.24 9.04
N LEU A 88 1.65 8.38 8.24
CA LEU A 88 1.72 8.82 6.84
C LEU A 88 2.18 10.28 6.66
N ASN A 89 2.20 11.11 7.71
CA ASN A 89 2.78 12.46 7.65
C ASN A 89 4.28 12.47 7.96
N HIS A 90 4.88 11.32 8.28
CA HIS A 90 6.31 11.23 8.52
C HIS A 90 7.09 11.51 7.22
N PRO A 91 8.23 12.22 7.24
CA PRO A 91 9.01 12.53 6.03
C PRO A 91 9.42 11.31 5.21
N LYS A 92 9.55 10.13 5.85
CA LYS A 92 9.77 8.86 5.13
C LYS A 92 8.66 8.52 4.16
N TRP A 93 7.41 8.85 4.48
CA TRP A 93 6.29 8.68 3.55
C TRP A 93 6.29 9.71 2.41
N ASP A 94 6.92 10.87 2.57
CA ASP A 94 7.18 11.77 1.44
C ASP A 94 8.19 11.16 0.46
N GLU A 95 9.23 10.49 0.97
CA GLU A 95 10.18 9.73 0.15
C GLU A 95 9.46 8.57 -0.59
N VAL A 96 8.55 7.83 0.07
CA VAL A 96 7.69 6.82 -0.60
C VAL A 96 6.90 7.44 -1.75
N ARG A 97 6.23 8.57 -1.51
CA ARG A 97 5.40 9.25 -2.53
C ARG A 97 6.22 9.65 -3.74
N GLN A 98 7.42 10.20 -3.52
CA GLN A 98 8.30 10.61 -4.60
C GLN A 98 8.78 9.41 -5.43
N LEU A 99 9.22 8.32 -4.77
CA LEU A 99 9.63 7.09 -5.44
C LEU A 99 8.47 6.47 -6.24
N ALA A 100 7.25 6.48 -5.70
CA ALA A 100 6.06 6.01 -6.41
C ALA A 100 5.73 6.90 -7.62
N ALA A 101 5.89 8.23 -7.51
CA ALA A 101 5.72 9.14 -8.64
C ALA A 101 6.77 8.88 -9.75
N ASP A 102 8.00 8.55 -9.38
CA ASP A 102 9.06 8.18 -10.33
C ASP A 102 8.72 6.86 -11.08
N VAL A 103 8.12 5.89 -10.39
CA VAL A 103 7.57 4.68 -11.01
C VAL A 103 6.49 5.05 -12.03
N LEU A 104 5.49 5.86 -11.65
CA LEU A 104 4.42 6.27 -12.57
C LEU A 104 4.98 6.96 -13.82
N SER A 105 5.90 7.91 -13.63
CA SER A 105 6.57 8.63 -14.71
C SER A 105 7.32 7.69 -15.66
N THR A 106 8.10 6.75 -15.10
CA THR A 106 8.88 5.77 -15.88
C THR A 106 8.00 4.80 -16.66
N PHE A 107 6.82 4.46 -16.15
CA PHE A 107 5.84 3.62 -16.84
C PHE A 107 4.94 4.41 -17.80
N GLY A 108 5.02 5.75 -17.81
CA GLY A 108 4.12 6.61 -18.58
C GLY A 108 2.67 6.57 -18.09
N TRP A 109 2.47 6.33 -16.79
CA TRP A 109 1.16 6.30 -16.15
C TRP A 109 0.83 7.64 -15.49
N PRO A 110 -0.45 8.04 -15.47
CA PRO A 110 -0.86 9.27 -14.81
C PRO A 110 -0.81 9.14 -13.28
N LEU A 111 -0.65 10.27 -12.61
CA LEU A 111 -0.86 10.40 -11.16
C LEU A 111 -2.34 10.74 -10.90
N ASP A 112 -3.17 9.71 -10.80
CA ASP A 112 -4.59 9.83 -10.48
C ASP A 112 -4.90 9.19 -9.13
N VAL A 113 -6.02 9.58 -8.52
CA VAL A 113 -6.56 8.88 -7.36
C VAL A 113 -7.17 7.56 -7.83
N PRO A 114 -6.69 6.40 -7.35
CA PRO A 114 -7.23 5.12 -7.77
C PRO A 114 -8.65 4.90 -7.19
N PRO A 115 -9.46 4.00 -7.77
CA PRO A 115 -10.79 3.71 -7.27
C PRO A 115 -10.80 3.26 -5.80
N LEU A 116 -11.88 3.59 -5.09
CA LEU A 116 -12.15 3.08 -3.74
C LEU A 116 -12.59 1.61 -3.79
N GLY A 117 -12.40 0.89 -2.68
CA GLY A 117 -12.95 -0.47 -2.51
C GLY A 117 -12.34 -1.53 -3.43
N ARG A 118 -11.07 -1.37 -3.82
CA ARG A 118 -10.34 -2.34 -4.66
C ARG A 118 -10.17 -3.71 -3.99
N ALA A 119 -10.14 -3.73 -2.66
CA ALA A 119 -10.04 -4.91 -1.83
C ALA A 119 -11.22 -5.00 -0.84
N LEU A 120 -11.60 -6.23 -0.49
CA LEU A 120 -12.66 -6.52 0.47
C LEU A 120 -12.06 -6.71 1.87
N TYR A 121 -12.39 -5.80 2.77
CA TYR A 121 -11.95 -5.84 4.16
C TYR A 121 -13.06 -6.37 5.05
N ARG A 122 -12.76 -7.43 5.82
CA ARG A 122 -13.68 -7.96 6.82
C ARG A 122 -13.17 -7.60 8.21
N ARG A 123 -13.98 -6.87 8.97
CA ARG A 123 -13.74 -6.66 10.40
C ARG A 123 -14.02 -7.97 11.14
N CYS A 124 -13.08 -8.42 11.98
CA CYS A 124 -13.39 -9.44 12.98
C CYS A 124 -14.32 -8.81 14.03
N GLU A 125 -15.57 -9.25 14.07
CA GLU A 125 -16.46 -8.92 15.18
C GLU A 125 -16.00 -9.72 16.39
N SER A 126 -15.42 -9.05 17.39
CA SER A 126 -15.25 -9.62 18.72
C SER A 126 -16.64 -9.94 19.26
N GLY A 127 -17.02 -11.21 19.26
CA GLY A 127 -18.31 -11.67 19.73
C GLY A 127 -18.59 -11.12 21.13
N LYS A 128 -19.75 -10.47 21.31
CA LYS A 128 -20.32 -10.22 22.63
C LYS A 128 -20.72 -11.58 23.23
N GLY A 129 -19.76 -12.29 23.82
CA GLY A 129 -20.06 -13.31 24.82
C GLY A 129 -20.59 -12.61 26.06
N LYS A 130 -21.87 -12.85 26.38
CA LYS A 130 -22.60 -12.28 27.51
C LYS A 130 -21.79 -12.33 28.81
N GLY A 131 -21.73 -11.20 29.50
CA GLY A 131 -21.44 -11.16 30.92
C GLY A 131 -22.65 -11.63 31.74
N ASP A 132 -22.29 -12.30 32.83
CA ASP A 132 -22.89 -12.28 34.18
C ASP A 132 -24.14 -13.10 34.53
N GLN A 133 -23.91 -14.10 35.40
CA GLN A 133 -24.53 -14.39 36.72
C GLN A 133 -24.22 -15.87 37.05
N SER A 134 -23.31 -16.22 37.95
CA SER A 134 -23.32 -16.08 39.43
C SER A 134 -24.41 -16.90 40.13
N ASP A 135 -23.91 -17.70 41.07
CA ASP A 135 -24.51 -18.33 42.26
C ASP A 135 -25.18 -19.71 42.23
N CYS A 136 -24.59 -20.56 43.09
CA CYS A 136 -24.99 -21.81 43.75
C CYS A 136 -24.99 -23.12 42.95
#